data_AF-A0A7L1YBJ0-F1
#
_entry.id   AF-A0A7L1YBJ0-F1
#
_cell.length_a   1.000
_cell.length_b   1.000
_cell.length_c   1.000
_cell.angle_alpha   90.00
_cell.angle_beta   90.00
_cell.angle_gamma   90.00
#
_symmetry.space_group_name_H-M   'P 1'
#
loop_
_entity.id
_entity.type
_entity.pdbx_description
1 polymer ?
#
loop_
_entity_poly.entity_id
_entity_poly.type
_entity_poly.pdbx_seq_one_letter_code
_entity_poly.pdbx_strand_id
1 'polypeptide(L)'
;VQKLLETINWVRPLLGLTTTQLTPLFQLLKSDKYLLSPQSLTKGAQTALREVEKAIETKQAYCLTKNQSLNLYVVINLYHALGLLGQWNTQWKDPLHFI
;
A
#
# COMPACT_ATOMS: atom_id res chain seq x y z
N VAL A 1 -6.25 -18.22 -3.90
CA VAL A 1 -5.82 -17.10 -4.78
C VAL A 1 -6.78 -15.92 -4.78
N GLN A 2 -8.11 -16.13 -4.90
CA GLN A 2 -9.08 -15.04 -5.00
C GLN A 2 -9.02 -14.00 -3.86
N LYS A 3 -8.97 -14.45 -2.59
CA LYS A 3 -8.82 -13.56 -1.43
C LYS A 3 -7.58 -12.67 -1.51
N LEU A 4 -6.45 -13.20 -1.98
CA LEU A 4 -5.21 -12.44 -2.12
C LEU A 4 -5.37 -11.30 -3.14
N LEU A 5 -6.06 -11.56 -4.25
CA LEU A 5 -6.31 -10.55 -5.28
C LEU A 5 -7.33 -9.49 -4.85
N GLU A 6 -8.35 -9.86 -4.07
CA GLU A 6 -9.23 -8.88 -3.43
C GLU A 6 -8.43 -7.94 -2.52
N THR A 7 -7.56 -8.49 -1.67
CA THR A 7 -6.67 -7.70 -0.80
C THR A 7 -5.74 -6.79 -1.62
N ILE A 8 -5.13 -7.30 -2.70
CA ILE A 8 -4.24 -6.51 -3.57
C ILE A 8 -5.02 -5.39 -4.27
N ASN A 9 -6.24 -5.65 -4.73
CA ASN A 9 -7.10 -4.63 -5.32
C ASN A 9 -7.47 -3.53 -4.31
N TRP A 10 -7.70 -3.90 -3.06
CA TRP A 10 -8.02 -2.95 -1.99
C TRP A 10 -6.85 -2.02 -1.65
N VAL A 11 -5.62 -2.56 -1.57
CA VAL A 11 -4.43 -1.77 -1.21
C VAL A 11 -3.82 -1.03 -2.40
N ARG A 12 -4.16 -1.39 -3.65
CA ARG A 12 -3.60 -0.79 -4.88
C ARG A 12 -3.54 0.74 -4.90
N PRO A 13 -4.59 1.49 -4.48
CA PRO A 13 -4.54 2.96 -4.50
C PRO A 13 -3.43 3.54 -3.61
N LEU A 14 -3.09 2.85 -2.52
CA LEU A 14 -2.07 3.28 -1.57
C LEU A 14 -0.65 2.97 -2.07
N LEU A 15 -0.50 1.90 -2.85
CA LEU A 15 0.80 1.42 -3.30
C LEU A 15 1.34 2.13 -4.54
N GLY A 16 0.49 2.83 -5.31
CA GLY A 16 0.90 3.47 -6.56
C GLY A 16 1.30 2.49 -7.66
N LEU A 17 0.81 1.24 -7.58
CA LEU A 17 1.09 0.19 -8.56
C LEU A 17 0.21 0.34 -9.80
N THR A 18 0.82 0.19 -10.96
CA THR A 18 0.13 0.28 -12.25
C THR A 18 -0.58 -1.03 -12.62
N THR A 19 -1.63 -0.93 -13.44
CA THR A 19 -2.36 -2.11 -13.93
C THR A 19 -1.47 -3.06 -14.72
N THR A 20 -0.44 -2.56 -15.42
CA THR A 20 0.51 -3.37 -16.19
C THR A 20 1.36 -4.24 -15.27
N GLN A 21 1.86 -3.68 -14.15
CA GLN A 21 2.61 -4.43 -13.13
C GLN A 21 1.80 -5.58 -12.51
N LEU A 22 0.48 -5.39 -12.35
CA LEU A 22 -0.41 -6.39 -11.75
C LEU A 22 -1.08 -7.33 -12.77
N THR A 23 -0.93 -7.07 -14.07
CA THR A 23 -1.57 -7.86 -15.15
C THR A 23 -1.30 -9.37 -15.03
N PRO A 24 -0.06 -9.84 -14.76
CA PRO A 24 0.21 -11.27 -14.62
C PRO A 24 -0.58 -11.94 -13.48
N LEU A 25 -0.89 -11.21 -12.40
CA LEU A 25 -1.71 -11.71 -11.29
C LEU A 25 -3.18 -11.85 -11.68
N PHE A 26 -3.73 -10.87 -12.40
CA PHE A 26 -5.11 -10.94 -12.88
C PHE A 26 -5.32 -12.03 -13.93
N GLN A 27 -4.31 -12.28 -14.76
CA GLN A 27 -4.36 -13.35 -15.77
C GLN A 27 -4.40 -14.74 -15.15
N LEU A 28 -3.78 -14.93 -13.97
CA LEU A 28 -3.86 -16.19 -13.23
C LEU A 28 -5.31 -16.56 -12.87
N LEU A 29 -6.13 -15.58 -12.48
CA LEU A 29 -7.56 -15.79 -12.21
C LEU A 29 -8.39 -16.04 -13.46
N LYS A 30 -8.03 -15.44 -14.60
CA LYS A 30 -8.78 -15.64 -15.85
C LYS A 30 -8.60 -17.04 -16.43
N SER A 31 -7.51 -17.72 -16.06
CA SER A 31 -7.14 -19.02 -16.63
C SER A 31 -7.91 -20.20 -16.07
N ASP A 32 -8.61 -20.09 -14.93
CA ASP A 32 -9.34 -21.21 -14.35
C ASP A 32 -10.64 -20.75 -13.67
N LYS A 33 -11.78 -21.24 -14.19
CA LYS A 33 -13.12 -20.96 -13.64
C LYS A 33 -13.44 -21.84 -12.42
N TYR A 34 -12.60 -22.82 -12.10
CA TYR A 34 -12.84 -23.77 -11.02
C TYR A 34 -11.97 -23.44 -9.80
N LEU A 35 -12.62 -23.02 -8.71
CA LEU A 35 -12.01 -22.61 -7.44
C LEU A 35 -11.20 -23.70 -6.71
N LEU A 36 -11.19 -24.94 -7.22
CA LEU A 36 -10.63 -26.13 -6.57
C LEU A 36 -9.36 -26.68 -7.24
N SER A 37 -8.96 -26.10 -8.37
CA SER A 37 -7.73 -26.51 -9.08
C SER A 37 -6.49 -25.93 -8.37
N PRO A 38 -5.45 -26.75 -8.07
CA PRO A 38 -4.19 -26.23 -7.56
C PRO A 38 -3.47 -25.42 -8.65
N GLN A 39 -3.77 -24.12 -8.69
CA GLN A 39 -3.10 -23.19 -9.61
C GLN A 39 -1.67 -22.93 -9.12
N SER A 40 -0.69 -23.26 -9.97
CA SER A 40 0.69 -22.87 -9.75
C SER A 40 0.90 -21.41 -10.13
N LEU A 41 1.58 -20.66 -9.26
CA LEU A 41 1.99 -19.29 -9.52
C LEU A 41 2.99 -19.24 -10.68
N THR A 42 2.58 -18.69 -11.83
CA THR A 42 3.48 -18.45 -12.96
C THR A 42 4.61 -17.50 -12.56
N LYS A 43 5.76 -17.59 -13.24
CA LYS A 43 6.90 -16.69 -12.97
C LYS A 43 6.50 -15.21 -13.00
N GLY A 44 5.65 -14.81 -13.96
CA GLY A 44 5.15 -13.44 -14.05
C GLY A 44 4.30 -13.01 -12.85
N ALA A 45 3.43 -13.91 -12.35
CA ALA A 45 2.63 -13.64 -11.16
C ALA A 45 3.51 -13.55 -9.90
N GLN A 46 4.56 -14.36 -9.79
CA GLN A 46 5.53 -14.27 -8.69
C GLN A 46 6.27 -12.92 -8.71
N THR A 47 6.72 -12.46 -9.88
CA THR A 47 7.37 -11.15 -10.02
C THR A 47 6.42 -10.02 -9.60
N ALA A 48 5.17 -10.05 -10.06
CA ALA A 48 4.18 -9.06 -9.70
C ALA A 48 3.89 -9.05 -8.18
N LEU A 49 3.89 -10.21 -7.50
CA LEU A 49 3.76 -10.27 -6.04
C LEU A 49 4.94 -9.64 -5.31
N ARG A 50 6.17 -9.83 -5.79
CA ARG A 50 7.34 -9.17 -5.20
C ARG A 50 7.28 -7.65 -5.35
N GLU A 51 6.77 -7.15 -6.48
CA GLU A 51 6.56 -5.71 -6.66
C GLU A 51 5.51 -5.16 -5.66
N VAL A 52 4.45 -5.94 -5.39
CA VAL A 52 3.47 -5.59 -4.34
C VAL A 52 4.12 -5.57 -2.96
N GLU A 53 4.87 -6.60 -2.61
CA GLU A 53 5.59 -6.70 -1.32
C GLU A 53 6.54 -5.53 -1.13
N LYS A 54 7.38 -5.24 -2.13
CA LYS A 54 8.30 -4.10 -2.12
C LYS A 54 7.55 -2.77 -2.01
N ALA A 55 6.42 -2.61 -2.70
CA ALA A 55 5.61 -1.40 -2.58
C ALA A 55 5.03 -1.25 -1.17
N ILE A 56 4.60 -2.34 -0.53
CA ILE A 56 4.12 -2.33 0.86
C ILE A 56 5.26 -1.96 1.82
N GLU A 57 6.45 -2.54 1.64
CA GLU A 57 7.62 -2.26 2.49
C GLU A 57 8.10 -0.80 2.37
N THR A 58 8.00 -0.23 1.17
CA THR A 58 8.49 1.14 0.89
C THR A 58 7.45 2.21 1.20
N LYS A 59 6.17 1.86 1.26
CA LYS A 59 5.11 2.83 1.56
C LYS A 59 4.90 2.95 3.06
N GLN A 60 5.13 4.15 3.56
CA GLN A 60 4.69 4.55 4.89
C GLN A 60 3.23 4.99 4.80
N ALA A 61 2.36 4.25 5.45
CA ALA A 61 0.98 4.64 5.71
C ALA A 61 0.77 4.59 7.21
N TYR A 62 0.41 5.71 7.81
CA TYR A 62 0.24 5.82 9.25
C TYR A 62 -1.23 5.94 9.61
N CYS A 63 -1.66 5.09 10.54
CA CYS A 63 -3.00 5.19 11.12
C CYS A 63 -2.98 6.10 12.34
N LEU A 64 -4.09 6.81 12.57
CA LEU A 64 -4.31 7.57 13.79
C LEU A 64 -4.24 6.68 15.03
N THR A 65 -3.30 6.99 15.92
CA THR A 65 -3.19 6.35 17.23
C THR A 65 -4.08 7.08 18.23
N LYS A 66 -5.06 6.38 18.81
CA LYS A 66 -6.07 6.96 19.73
C LYS A 66 -5.48 7.66 20.95
N ASN A 67 -4.30 7.22 21.40
CA ASN A 67 -3.63 7.75 22.59
C ASN A 67 -2.60 8.86 22.27
N GLN A 68 -2.50 9.28 21.00
CA GLN A 68 -1.57 10.32 20.58
C GLN A 68 -2.34 11.57 20.15
N SER A 69 -1.88 12.75 20.57
CA SER A 69 -2.50 14.02 20.13
C SER A 69 -2.28 14.24 18.64
N LEU A 70 -3.35 14.63 17.94
CA LEU A 70 -3.28 15.06 16.54
C LEU A 70 -2.86 16.54 16.50
N ASN A 71 -1.81 16.84 15.74
CA ASN A 71 -1.25 18.18 15.63
C ASN A 71 -1.34 18.68 14.18
N LEU A 72 -1.51 20.00 14.04
CA LEU A 72 -1.39 20.69 12.76
C LEU A 72 0.00 21.33 12.69
N TYR A 73 0.81 20.89 11.74
CA TYR A 73 2.10 21.48 11.41
C TYR A 73 1.92 22.43 10.24
N VAL A 74 2.27 23.70 10.43
CA VAL A 74 2.19 24.71 9.37
C VAL A 74 3.60 24.99 8.86
N VAL A 75 3.86 24.61 7.61
CA VAL A 75 5.11 24.90 6.91
C VAL A 75 4.86 26.09 5.99
N ILE A 76 5.52 27.20 6.26
CA ILE A 76 5.38 28.44 5.48
C ILE A 76 6.65 28.63 4.65
N ASN A 77 6.51 28.80 3.34
CA ASN A 77 7.56 29.29 2.45
C ASN A 77 7.24 30.71 1.96
N LEU A 78 8.11 31.29 1.12
CA LEU A 78 7.97 32.67 0.61
C LEU A 78 6.62 32.98 -0.07
N TYR A 79 5.91 31.99 -0.60
CA TYR A 79 4.69 32.19 -1.40
C TYR A 79 3.49 31.35 -0.95
N HIS A 80 3.69 30.33 -0.11
CA HIS A 80 2.63 29.40 0.30
C HIS A 80 2.79 28.91 1.73
N ALA A 81 1.65 28.73 2.41
CA ALA A 81 1.55 27.98 3.66
C ALA A 81 0.94 26.61 3.38
N LEU A 82 1.60 25.55 3.86
CA LEU A 82 1.15 24.17 3.80
C LEU A 82 0.82 23.70 5.21
N GLY A 83 -0.45 23.33 5.45
CA GLY A 83 -0.87 22.66 6.67
C GLY A 83 -0.75 21.14 6.51
N LEU A 84 -0.04 20.50 7.42
CA LEU A 84 0.12 19.05 7.50
C LEU A 84 -0.49 18.56 8.81
N LEU A 85 -1.41 17.60 8.75
CA LEU A 85 -1.92 16.93 9.93
C LEU A 85 -1.04 15.73 10.25
N GLY A 86 -0.64 15.59 11.51
CA GLY A 86 0.20 14.48 11.91
C GLY A 86 0.29 14.25 13.40
N GLN A 87 0.80 13.09 13.77
CA GLN A 87 1.07 12.68 15.14
C GLN A 87 2.58 12.61 15.34
N TRP A 88 3.05 13.15 16.47
CA TRP A 88 4.45 13.08 16.87
C TRP A 88 4.60 12.18 18.08
N ASN A 89 5.48 11.18 18.00
CA ASN A 89 5.83 10.31 19.12
C ASN A 89 7.28 9.82 19.00
N THR A 90 8.11 10.18 19.98
CA THR A 90 9.55 9.87 20.00
C THR A 90 9.88 8.39 20.21
N GLN A 91 8.90 7.55 20.56
CA GLN A 91 9.07 6.11 20.70
C GLN A 91 8.90 5.36 19.36
N TRP A 92 8.38 6.02 18.32
CA TRP A 92 8.24 5.43 17.00
C TRP A 92 9.57 5.42 16.24
N LYS A 93 9.71 4.47 15.30
CA LYS A 93 10.88 4.39 14.41
C LYS A 93 11.02 5.66 13.56
N ASP A 94 9.90 6.20 13.10
CA ASP A 94 9.80 7.55 12.56
C ASP A 94 8.97 8.38 13.54
N PRO A 95 9.54 9.41 14.18
CA PRO A 95 8.83 10.12 15.23
C PRO A 95 7.65 10.96 14.70
N LEU A 96 7.57 11.20 13.39
CA LEU A 96 6.52 12.02 12.79
C LEU A 96 5.73 11.24 11.75
N HIS A 97 4.46 11.03 12.04
CA HIS A 97 3.54 10.35 11.15
C HIS A 97 2.48 11.32 10.63
N PHE A 98 2.54 11.65 9.34
CA PHE A 98 1.50 12.46 8.66
C PHE A 98 0.34 11.59 8.19
N ILE A 99 -0.82 12.23 7.97
CA ILE A 99 -2.09 11.61 7.57
C ILE A 99 -2.53 12.17 6.22
#